data_AF-A0A399IDQ4-F1
#
_entry.id   AF-A0A399IDQ4-F1
#
_cell.length_a   1.000
_cell.length_b   1.000
_cell.length_c   1.000
_cell.angle_alpha   90.00
_cell.angle_beta   90.00
_cell.angle_gamma   90.00
#
_symmetry.space_group_name_H-M   'P 1'
#
loop_
_entity.id
_entity.type
_entity.pdbx_description
1 polymer ?
#
loop_
_entity_poly.entity_id
_entity_poly.type
_entity_poly.pdbx_seq_one_letter_code
_entity_poly.pdbx_strand_id
1 'polypeptide(L)'
;MCGAKRWKICWRCAARYPSNMIGSGKKMRRSRLPRSGSAMVPNRILPDTCAWIDFFKGNQTPLAASLEQSLVQREVVTCGVVLCELLQGVKKPGEELLMLNALQALPHLEMTRELWGAAGRLSATLRKNGQTLPLSDIIIATLAMGHACSVLTVDHHFTAISGLVLVKV
;
A
#
# COMPACT_ATOMS: atom_id res chain seq x y z
N MET A 1 11.67 -7.44 -3.25
CA MET A 1 11.74 -7.83 -1.83
C MET A 1 12.76 -6.94 -1.10
N CYS A 2 12.31 -5.79 -0.59
CA CYS A 2 13.05 -5.08 0.46
C CYS A 2 13.03 -5.97 1.72
N GLY A 3 14.01 -6.88 1.84
CA GLY A 3 14.11 -7.81 2.97
C GLY A 3 14.00 -7.06 4.31
N ALA A 4 13.34 -7.68 5.28
CA ALA A 4 13.05 -7.16 6.62
C ALA A 4 14.34 -6.73 7.35
N LYS A 5 14.85 -5.54 7.05
CA LYS A 5 16.02 -4.95 7.70
C LYS A 5 15.55 -4.14 8.90
N ARG A 6 15.62 -4.77 10.08
CA ARG A 6 15.64 -4.16 11.43
C ARG A 6 15.82 -2.61 11.43
N TRP A 7 14.78 -1.81 11.69
CA TRP A 7 14.87 -0.32 11.75
C TRP A 7 14.44 0.30 13.09
N LYS A 8 14.64 1.62 13.25
CA LYS A 8 14.16 2.46 14.37
C LYS A 8 13.14 3.47 13.82
N ILE A 9 12.05 3.71 14.55
CA ILE A 9 10.98 4.63 14.14
C ILE A 9 11.32 6.07 14.57
N CYS A 10 11.12 7.02 13.66
CA CYS A 10 11.09 8.46 13.91
C CYS A 10 9.64 8.91 14.16
N TRP A 11 9.26 9.00 15.43
CA TRP A 11 7.88 9.30 15.85
C TRP A 11 7.41 10.74 15.55
N ARG A 12 8.31 11.62 15.08
CA ARG A 12 7.96 13.01 14.69
C ARG A 12 7.03 13.07 13.46
N CYS A 13 6.98 11.99 12.67
CA CYS A 13 6.11 11.84 11.49
C CYS A 13 4.73 11.24 11.87
N ALA A 14 4.69 10.24 12.75
CA ALA A 14 3.46 9.58 13.20
C ALA A 14 2.62 10.44 14.16
N ALA A 15 3.26 11.26 15.01
CA ALA A 15 2.57 12.15 15.94
C ALA A 15 1.96 13.41 15.29
N ARG A 16 2.20 13.64 13.99
CA ARG A 16 1.74 14.83 13.25
C ARG A 16 0.32 14.68 12.69
N TYR A 17 -0.19 13.45 12.62
CA TYR A 17 -1.53 13.16 12.11
C TYR A 17 -2.47 12.79 13.27
N PRO A 18 -3.30 13.73 13.76
CA PRO A 18 -4.23 13.44 14.84
C PRO A 18 -5.26 12.39 14.40
N SER A 19 -5.73 11.60 15.37
CA SER A 19 -6.81 10.60 15.27
C SER A 19 -8.12 11.14 14.67
N ASN A 20 -8.22 12.45 14.44
CA ASN A 20 -9.42 13.18 14.03
C ASN A 20 -9.52 13.38 12.51
N MET A 21 -8.75 12.65 11.69
CA MET A 21 -9.00 12.52 10.24
C MET A 21 -10.15 11.56 9.91
N ILE A 22 -11.12 11.43 10.82
CA ILE A 22 -12.34 10.66 10.67
C ILE A 22 -13.18 11.28 9.57
N GLY A 23 -13.09 10.72 8.37
CA GLY A 23 -14.15 10.81 7.39
C GLY A 23 -15.25 9.84 7.80
N SER A 24 -16.31 10.34 8.44
CA SER A 24 -17.54 9.57 8.65
C SER A 24 -17.90 8.85 7.35
N GLY A 25 -18.13 7.55 7.45
CA GLY A 25 -18.49 6.68 6.33
C GLY A 25 -19.57 7.32 5.47
N LYS A 26 -19.15 7.94 4.35
CA LYS A 26 -20.09 8.31 3.30
C LYS A 26 -20.40 7.02 2.58
N LYS A 27 -21.64 6.55 2.75
CA LYS A 27 -22.25 5.51 1.91
C LYS A 27 -21.80 5.76 0.47
N MET A 28 -21.19 4.75 -0.14
CA MET A 28 -20.79 4.74 -1.54
C MET A 28 -22.01 5.11 -2.39
N ARG A 29 -22.14 6.39 -2.74
CA ARG A 29 -23.15 6.84 -3.70
C ARG A 29 -22.72 6.22 -5.02
N ARG A 30 -23.60 5.44 -5.66
CA ARG A 30 -23.47 5.07 -7.07
C ARG A 30 -23.39 6.37 -7.88
N SER A 31 -22.18 6.89 -8.09
CA SER A 31 -21.96 8.00 -9.00
C SER A 31 -22.04 7.46 -10.43
N ARG A 32 -22.82 8.15 -11.26
CA ARG A 32 -22.89 7.88 -12.70
C ARG A 32 -21.48 7.91 -13.28
N LEU A 33 -21.15 6.88 -14.07
CA LEU A 33 -19.92 6.83 -14.86
C LEU A 33 -19.82 8.10 -15.73
N PRO A 34 -18.68 8.81 -15.73
CA PRO A 34 -18.48 9.93 -16.63
C PRO A 34 -18.41 9.41 -18.08
N ARG A 35 -19.07 10.14 -18.99
CA ARG A 35 -18.94 9.92 -20.43
C ARG A 35 -17.63 10.56 -20.90
N SER A 36 -16.78 9.75 -21.52
CA SER A 36 -15.65 10.10 -22.39
C SER A 36 -14.35 10.61 -21.73
N GLY A 37 -13.25 9.87 -21.96
CA GLY A 37 -12.03 10.47 -22.52
C GLY A 37 -10.78 10.64 -21.65
N SER A 38 -10.81 10.47 -20.32
CA SER A 38 -9.59 10.52 -19.49
C SER A 38 -9.49 9.25 -18.65
N ALA A 39 -8.38 8.51 -18.79
CA ALA A 39 -8.09 7.39 -17.91
C ALA A 39 -8.14 7.89 -16.46
N MET A 40 -9.08 7.38 -15.67
CA MET A 40 -9.15 7.70 -14.24
C MET A 40 -7.85 7.23 -13.61
N VAL A 41 -7.02 8.15 -13.15
CA VAL A 41 -6.00 7.81 -12.16
C VAL A 41 -6.77 7.30 -10.94
N PRO A 42 -6.50 6.08 -10.47
CA PRO A 42 -7.23 5.57 -9.32
C PRO A 42 -6.94 6.48 -8.13
N ASN A 43 -8.00 7.06 -7.54
CA ASN A 43 -7.90 8.00 -6.42
C ASN A 43 -7.48 7.33 -5.09
N ARG A 44 -6.92 6.12 -5.17
CA ARG A 44 -6.47 5.32 -4.02
C ARG A 44 -5.12 4.72 -4.31
N ILE A 45 -4.23 4.84 -3.33
CA ILE A 45 -2.84 4.39 -3.39
C ILE A 45 -2.66 3.31 -2.33
N LEU A 46 -2.11 2.16 -2.73
CA LEU A 46 -1.65 1.10 -1.84
C LEU A 46 -0.12 1.18 -1.76
N PRO A 47 0.45 1.84 -0.73
CA PRO A 47 1.89 1.91 -0.58
C PRO A 47 2.43 0.54 -0.19
N ASP A 48 3.49 0.13 -0.88
CA ASP A 48 4.32 -0.99 -0.49
C ASP A 48 5.01 -0.70 0.85
N THR A 49 5.44 -1.74 1.55
CA THR A 49 6.07 -1.63 2.87
C THR A 49 7.28 -0.69 2.82
N CYS A 50 8.06 -0.71 1.73
CA CYS A 50 9.23 0.17 1.57
C CYS A 50 8.89 1.66 1.73
N ALA A 51 7.72 2.12 1.27
CA ALA A 51 7.29 3.50 1.40
C ALA A 51 7.00 3.87 2.86
N TRP A 52 6.30 2.98 3.58
CA TRP A 52 6.01 3.15 5.01
C TRP A 52 7.27 3.20 5.85
N ILE A 53 8.23 2.32 5.56
CA ILE A 53 9.52 2.26 6.24
C ILE A 53 10.26 3.58 6.09
N ASP A 54 10.33 4.08 4.86
CA ASP A 54 11.05 5.30 4.52
C ASP A 54 10.43 6.51 5.23
N PHE A 55 9.10 6.59 5.21
CA PHE A 55 8.32 7.59 5.94
C PHE A 55 8.51 7.52 7.46
N PHE A 56 8.39 6.32 8.06
CA PHE A 56 8.53 6.15 9.50
C PHE A 56 9.96 6.35 10.00
N LYS A 57 10.98 6.20 9.15
CA LYS A 57 12.36 6.60 9.50
C LYS A 57 12.55 8.12 9.51
N GLY A 58 11.61 8.88 8.95
CA GLY A 58 11.73 10.33 8.79
C GLY A 58 12.73 10.72 7.71
N ASN A 59 12.93 9.85 6.72
CA ASN A 59 13.81 10.15 5.59
C ASN A 59 13.15 11.20 4.69
N GLN A 60 13.96 12.09 4.10
CA GLN A 60 13.51 13.12 3.17
C GLN A 60 13.70 12.64 1.73
N THR A 61 12.96 11.62 1.35
CA THR A 61 13.01 11.02 0.00
C THR A 61 11.74 11.36 -0.78
N PRO A 62 11.77 11.28 -2.13
CA PRO A 62 10.56 11.42 -2.94
C PRO A 62 9.48 10.40 -2.57
N LEU A 63 9.88 9.17 -2.20
CA LEU A 63 8.98 8.11 -1.77
C LEU A 63 8.23 8.46 -0.48
N ALA A 64 8.97 8.93 0.54
CA ALA A 64 8.37 9.36 1.81
C ALA A 64 7.48 10.60 1.63
N ALA A 65 7.90 11.56 0.80
CA ALA A 65 7.12 12.76 0.49
C ALA A 65 5.83 12.43 -0.28
N SER A 66 5.88 11.49 -1.23
CA SER A 66 4.70 11.03 -1.97
C SER A 66 3.70 10.33 -1.04
N LEU A 67 4.17 9.50 -0.11
CA LEU A 67 3.31 8.89 0.90
C LEU A 67 2.68 9.96 1.81
N GLU A 68 3.47 10.93 2.27
CA GLU A 68 2.98 12.02 3.11
C GLU A 68 1.86 12.82 2.41
N GLN A 69 2.07 13.21 1.15
CA GLN A 69 1.07 13.91 0.36
C GLN A 69 -0.22 13.07 0.20
N SER A 70 -0.07 11.78 -0.10
CA SER A 70 -1.19 10.86 -0.28
C SER A 70 -2.01 10.68 1.01
N LEU A 71 -1.34 10.70 2.18
CA LEU A 71 -2.00 10.67 3.50
C LEU A 71 -2.83 11.93 3.73
N VAL A 72 -2.29 13.11 3.42
CA VAL A 72 -3.02 14.38 3.51
C VAL A 72 -4.26 14.39 2.61
N GLN A 73 -4.15 13.82 1.41
CA GLN A 73 -5.25 13.72 0.45
C GLN A 73 -6.27 12.61 0.78
N ARG A 74 -6.00 11.79 1.81
CA ARG A 74 -6.82 10.63 2.22
C ARG A 74 -6.99 9.59 1.12
N GLU A 75 -5.94 9.38 0.34
CA GLU A 75 -5.92 8.43 -0.78
C GLU A 75 -5.30 7.08 -0.38
N VAL A 76 -4.65 7.01 0.77
CA VAL A 76 -3.91 5.83 1.21
C VAL A 76 -4.85 4.74 1.72
N VAL A 77 -4.64 3.53 1.21
CA VAL A 77 -5.17 2.28 1.75
C VAL A 77 -4.04 1.37 2.20
N THR A 78 -4.35 0.35 2.99
CA THR A 78 -3.38 -0.65 3.46
C THR A 78 -3.91 -2.07 3.29
N CYS A 79 -3.09 -3.08 3.58
CA CYS A 79 -3.49 -4.48 3.55
C CYS A 79 -2.71 -5.32 4.57
N GLY A 80 -3.12 -6.57 4.75
CA GLY A 80 -2.53 -7.48 5.74
C GLY A 80 -1.03 -7.74 5.53
N VAL A 81 -0.54 -7.74 4.28
CA VAL A 81 0.89 -7.95 3.98
C VAL A 81 1.73 -6.80 4.54
N VAL A 82 1.35 -5.56 4.20
CA VAL A 82 2.04 -4.35 4.67
C VAL A 82 2.01 -4.28 6.20
N LEU A 83 0.84 -4.55 6.80
CA LEU A 83 0.70 -4.60 8.25
C LEU A 83 1.66 -5.62 8.89
N CYS A 84 1.67 -6.86 8.38
CA CYS A 84 2.51 -7.93 8.90
C CYS A 84 4.01 -7.59 8.80
N GLU A 85 4.45 -7.08 7.65
CA GLU A 85 5.86 -6.72 7.44
C GLU A 85 6.30 -5.55 8.33
N LEU A 86 5.43 -4.56 8.54
CA LEU A 86 5.72 -3.45 9.46
C LEU A 86 5.85 -3.92 10.90
N LEU A 87 4.90 -4.74 11.39
CA LEU A 87 4.93 -5.28 12.75
C LEU A 87 6.14 -6.18 12.98
N GLN A 88 6.49 -7.03 12.01
CA GLN A 88 7.70 -7.85 12.06
C GLN A 88 8.98 -7.00 12.21
N GLY A 89 8.99 -5.78 11.65
CA GLY A 89 10.11 -4.85 11.73
C GLY A 89 10.22 -4.06 13.03
N VAL A 90 9.20 -4.06 13.89
CA VAL A 90 9.17 -3.31 15.16
C VAL A 90 10.13 -3.95 16.17
N LYS A 91 10.91 -3.11 16.89
CA LYS A 91 11.95 -3.58 17.82
C LYS A 91 11.62 -3.38 19.29
N LYS A 92 10.85 -2.34 19.63
CA LYS A 92 10.63 -1.97 21.03
C LYS A 92 9.21 -2.34 21.46
N PRO A 93 9.06 -2.95 22.64
CA PRO A 93 7.75 -3.06 23.30
C PRO A 93 7.10 -1.66 23.38
N GLY A 94 5.86 -1.54 22.93
CA GLY A 94 5.09 -0.29 22.89
C GLY A 94 5.09 0.44 21.53
N GLU A 95 6.08 0.23 20.66
CA GLU A 95 6.06 0.77 19.29
C GLU A 95 5.03 0.04 18.40
N GLU A 96 4.74 -1.22 18.74
CA GLU A 96 3.77 -2.06 18.03
C GLU A 96 2.35 -1.49 18.12
N LEU A 97 1.88 -1.15 19.32
CA LEU A 97 0.55 -0.59 19.53
C LEU A 97 0.37 0.74 18.78
N LEU A 98 1.41 1.56 18.75
CA LEU A 98 1.40 2.81 18.02
C LEU A 98 1.33 2.60 16.50
N MET A 99 2.05 1.60 15.97
CA MET A 99 1.94 1.20 14.55
C MET A 99 0.54 0.69 14.21
N LEU A 100 -0.01 -0.19 15.05
CA LEU A 100 -1.38 -0.71 14.91
C LEU A 100 -2.40 0.43 14.87
N ASN A 101 -2.32 1.38 15.82
CA ASN A 101 -3.23 2.51 15.89
C ASN A 101 -3.11 3.43 14.66
N ALA A 102 -1.88 3.67 14.17
CA ALA A 102 -1.67 4.50 12.98
C ALA A 102 -2.27 3.85 11.72
N LEU A 103 -2.10 2.54 11.55
CA LEU A 103 -2.60 1.81 10.39
C LEU A 103 -4.11 1.51 10.47
N GLN A 104 -4.67 1.37 11.67
CA GLN A 104 -6.11 1.13 11.87
C GLN A 104 -6.98 2.28 11.38
N ALA A 105 -6.44 3.50 11.31
CA ALA A 105 -7.14 4.66 10.77
C ALA A 105 -7.32 4.62 9.24
N LEU A 106 -6.63 3.72 8.53
CA LEU A 106 -6.65 3.62 7.08
C LEU A 106 -7.67 2.57 6.61
N PRO A 107 -8.31 2.76 5.44
CA PRO A 107 -9.08 1.70 4.82
C PRO A 107 -8.19 0.46 4.56
N HIS A 108 -8.65 -0.69 5.03
CA HIS A 108 -7.95 -1.97 4.88
C HIS A 108 -8.54 -2.79 3.73
N LEU A 109 -7.69 -3.25 2.82
CA LEU A 109 -8.07 -4.16 1.74
C LEU A 109 -7.84 -5.60 2.16
N GLU A 110 -8.91 -6.39 2.14
CA GLU A 110 -8.91 -7.79 2.53
C GLU A 110 -8.82 -8.73 1.32
N MET A 111 -8.10 -9.83 1.49
CA MET A 111 -8.03 -10.87 0.47
C MET A 111 -9.28 -11.76 0.52
N THR A 112 -10.07 -11.73 -0.55
CA THR A 112 -11.19 -12.67 -0.74
C THR A 112 -10.73 -13.97 -1.41
N ARG A 113 -11.57 -15.00 -1.39
CA ARG A 113 -11.29 -16.27 -2.10
C ARG A 113 -11.00 -16.05 -3.58
N GLU A 114 -11.72 -15.13 -4.22
CA GLU A 114 -11.57 -14.77 -5.63
C GLU A 114 -10.22 -14.11 -5.87
N LEU A 115 -9.81 -13.20 -4.99
CA LEU A 115 -8.50 -12.53 -5.05
C LEU A 115 -7.36 -13.52 -4.81
N TRP A 116 -7.52 -14.49 -3.88
CA TRP A 116 -6.54 -15.57 -3.72
C TRP A 116 -6.37 -16.40 -4.99
N GLY A 117 -7.48 -16.74 -5.65
CA GLY A 117 -7.45 -17.42 -6.95
C GLY A 117 -6.79 -16.57 -8.05
N ALA A 118 -7.04 -15.26 -8.06
CA ALA A 118 -6.40 -14.33 -9.00
C ALA A 118 -4.89 -14.22 -8.76
N ALA A 119 -4.45 -14.12 -7.51
CA ALA A 119 -3.04 -14.09 -7.13
C ALA A 119 -2.30 -15.36 -7.59
N GLY A 120 -2.91 -16.54 -7.43
CA GLY A 120 -2.36 -17.81 -7.92
C GLY A 120 -2.17 -17.82 -9.43
N ARG A 121 -3.17 -17.34 -10.19
CA ARG A 121 -3.07 -17.24 -11.66
C ARG A 121 -2.03 -16.22 -12.11
N LEU A 122 -1.95 -15.06 -11.43
CA LEU A 122 -0.94 -14.04 -11.71
C LEU A 122 0.47 -14.62 -11.51
N SER A 123 0.71 -15.27 -10.35
CA SER A 123 1.99 -15.92 -10.05
C SER A 123 2.36 -17.00 -11.08
N ALA A 124 1.41 -17.86 -11.46
CA ALA A 124 1.63 -18.88 -12.48
C ALA A 124 1.96 -18.28 -13.86
N THR A 125 1.32 -17.16 -14.23
CA THR A 125 1.56 -16.46 -15.49
C THR A 125 2.96 -15.84 -15.53
N LEU A 126 3.36 -15.15 -14.46
CA LEU A 126 4.70 -14.57 -14.35
C LEU A 126 5.78 -15.67 -14.43
N ARG A 127 5.58 -16.79 -13.73
CA ARG A 127 6.53 -17.93 -13.76
C ARG A 127 6.69 -18.53 -15.15
N LYS A 128 5.59 -18.68 -15.91
CA LYS A 128 5.65 -19.13 -17.32
C LYS A 128 6.46 -18.18 -18.20
N ASN A 129 6.49 -16.89 -17.86
CA ASN A 129 7.26 -15.87 -18.56
C ASN A 129 8.68 -15.71 -17.99
N GLY A 130 9.16 -16.64 -17.16
CA GLY A 130 10.51 -16.62 -16.59
C GLY A 130 10.70 -15.68 -15.39
N GLN A 131 9.62 -15.11 -14.85
CA GLN A 131 9.67 -14.17 -13.72
C GLN A 131 9.10 -14.82 -12.46
N THR A 132 9.86 -14.83 -11.38
CA THR A 132 9.38 -15.32 -10.07
C THR A 132 9.43 -14.18 -9.07
N LEU A 133 8.25 -13.72 -8.64
CA LEU A 133 8.12 -12.68 -7.62
C LEU A 133 7.79 -13.31 -6.25
N PRO A 134 8.19 -12.64 -5.15
CA PRO A 134 7.72 -12.94 -3.81
C PRO A 134 6.19 -12.96 -3.72
N LEU A 135 5.65 -13.84 -2.86
CA LEU A 135 4.19 -13.95 -2.67
C LEU A 135 3.58 -12.65 -2.13
N SER A 136 4.30 -11.91 -1.28
CA SER A 136 3.89 -10.59 -0.78
C SER A 136 3.64 -9.61 -1.93
N ASP A 137 4.60 -9.47 -2.85
CA ASP A 137 4.50 -8.60 -4.02
C ASP A 137 3.32 -9.01 -4.92
N ILE A 138 3.11 -10.32 -5.11
CA ILE A 138 1.95 -10.85 -5.85
C ILE A 138 0.62 -10.48 -5.18
N ILE A 139 0.52 -10.61 -3.85
CA ILE A 139 -0.69 -10.27 -3.10
C ILE A 139 -0.98 -8.76 -3.18
N ILE A 140 0.03 -7.91 -2.97
CA ILE A 140 -0.10 -6.45 -3.06
C ILE A 140 -0.57 -6.05 -4.46
N ALA A 141 0.06 -6.60 -5.51
CA ALA A 141 -0.34 -6.31 -6.88
C ALA A 141 -1.76 -6.77 -7.19
N THR A 142 -2.14 -7.95 -6.71
CA THR A 142 -3.49 -8.50 -6.90
C THR A 142 -4.55 -7.63 -6.22
N LEU A 143 -4.30 -7.17 -4.99
CA LEU A 143 -5.18 -6.24 -4.28
C LEU A 143 -5.29 -4.92 -5.02
N ALA A 144 -4.16 -4.35 -5.46
CA ALA A 144 -4.16 -3.09 -6.19
C ALA A 144 -4.96 -3.17 -7.49
N MET A 145 -4.76 -4.23 -8.28
CA MET A 145 -5.52 -4.44 -9.52
C MET A 145 -7.00 -4.71 -9.23
N GLY A 146 -7.32 -5.54 -8.23
CA GLY A 146 -8.70 -5.90 -7.88
C GLY A 146 -9.53 -4.73 -7.35
N HIS A 147 -8.89 -3.74 -6.71
CA HIS A 147 -9.56 -2.57 -6.13
C HIS A 147 -9.36 -1.27 -6.92
N ALA A 148 -8.72 -1.34 -8.09
CA ALA A 148 -8.28 -0.20 -8.87
C ALA A 148 -7.53 0.82 -7.99
N CYS A 149 -6.38 0.41 -7.48
CA CYS A 149 -5.43 1.25 -6.74
C CYS A 149 -4.11 1.32 -7.49
N SER A 150 -3.39 2.44 -7.32
CA SER A 150 -1.99 2.52 -7.72
C SER A 150 -1.08 2.02 -6.62
N VAL A 151 0.03 1.37 -6.96
CA VAL A 151 1.05 0.96 -5.99
C VAL A 151 2.12 2.04 -5.88
N LEU A 152 2.40 2.49 -4.66
CA LEU A 152 3.53 3.39 -4.36
C LEU A 152 4.70 2.55 -3.85
N THR A 153 5.75 2.44 -4.66
CA THR A 153 6.92 1.60 -4.38
C THR A 153 8.14 2.10 -5.17
N VAL A 154 9.34 1.72 -4.71
CA VAL A 154 10.59 1.81 -5.49
C VAL A 154 11.11 0.43 -5.91
N ASP A 155 10.36 -0.63 -5.62
CA ASP A 155 10.74 -2.00 -5.98
C ASP A 155 10.42 -2.27 -7.46
N HIS A 156 11.47 -2.54 -8.23
CA HIS A 156 11.39 -2.87 -9.65
C HIS A 156 10.59 -4.15 -9.94
N HIS A 157 10.37 -5.03 -8.95
CA HIS A 157 9.56 -6.24 -9.12
C HIS A 157 8.18 -5.94 -9.70
N PHE A 158 7.53 -4.85 -9.25
CA PHE A 158 6.18 -4.52 -9.69
C PHE A 158 6.11 -4.09 -11.17
N THR A 159 7.24 -3.71 -11.78
CA THR A 159 7.30 -3.36 -13.22
C THR A 159 7.08 -4.56 -14.14
N ALA A 160 7.30 -5.78 -13.64
CA ALA A 160 7.03 -7.02 -14.37
C ALA A 160 5.52 -7.34 -14.48
N ILE A 161 4.68 -6.69 -13.69
CA ILE A 161 3.25 -7.01 -13.60
C ILE A 161 2.45 -6.15 -14.57
N SER A 162 2.00 -6.78 -15.66
CA SER A 162 1.16 -6.13 -16.67
C SER A 162 -0.19 -5.69 -16.10
N GLY A 163 -0.59 -4.44 -16.39
CA GLY A 163 -1.87 -3.87 -15.94
C GLY A 163 -1.83 -3.28 -14.52
N LEU A 164 -0.70 -3.38 -13.82
CA LEU A 164 -0.50 -2.69 -12.55
C LEU A 164 -0.15 -1.22 -12.79
N VAL A 165 -0.80 -0.31 -12.06
CA VAL A 165 -0.52 1.13 -12.12
C VAL A 165 0.44 1.49 -10.99
N LEU A 166 1.58 2.10 -11.32
CA LEU A 166 2.58 2.56 -10.35
C LEU A 166 2.51 4.07 -10.18
N VAL A 167 2.64 4.53 -8.94
CA VAL A 167 2.83 5.96 -8.63
C VAL A 167 4.26 6.34 -9.02
N LYS A 168 4.42 7.45 -9.75
CA LYS A 168 5.73 7.99 -10.08
C LYS A 168 6.26 8.80 -8.89
N VAL A 169 7.45 8.43 -8.44
CA VAL A 169 8.22 9.07 -7.37
C VAL A 169 9.52 9.63 -7.90
#